data_AF-A0A554A1P7-F1
#
_entry.id   AF-A0A554A1P7-F1
#
_cell.length_a   1.000
_cell.length_b   1.000
_cell.length_c   1.000
_cell.angle_alpha   90.00
_cell.angle_beta   90.00
_cell.angle_gamma   90.00
#
_symmetry.space_group_name_H-M   'P 1'
#
loop_
_entity.id
_entity.type
_entity.pdbx_description
1 polymer ?
#
loop_
_entity_poly.entity_id
_entity_poly.type
_entity_poly.pdbx_seq_one_letter_code
_entity_poly.pdbx_strand_id
1 'polypeptide(L)' 'MEYEKTELLEAKRQIDSTLHKLRETLKTLESKENPNRYKAQMTLAKRRIDAFDLAVFFIERELEKLSSDN' A
#
# COMPACT_ATOMS: atom_id res chain seq x y z
N MET A 1 -20.35 3.21 7.48
CA MET A 1 -20.48 3.15 6.01
C MET A 1 -20.26 1.71 5.63
N GLU A 2 -21.22 1.11 4.94
CA GLU A 2 -21.02 -0.18 4.27
C GLU A 2 -20.52 0.13 2.85
N TYR A 3 -19.44 -0.54 2.44
CA TYR A 3 -18.89 -0.42 1.09
C TYR A 3 -19.24 -1.69 0.32
N GLU A 4 -19.58 -1.55 -0.95
CA GLU A 4 -19.82 -2.72 -1.80
C GLU A 4 -18.52 -3.51 -2.03
N LYS A 5 -18.66 -4.82 -2.27
CA LYS A 5 -17.52 -5.70 -2.60
C LYS A 5 -16.69 -5.15 -3.77
N THR A 6 -17.35 -4.57 -4.78
CA THR A 6 -16.74 -3.96 -5.95
C THR A 6 -15.89 -2.73 -5.59
N GLU A 7 -16.38 -1.88 -4.71
CA GLU A 7 -15.65 -0.71 -4.20
C GLU A 7 -14.42 -1.11 -3.40
N LEU A 8 -14.54 -2.11 -2.52
CA LEU A 8 -13.41 -2.64 -1.74
C LEU A 8 -12.34 -3.26 -2.65
N LEU A 9 -12.74 -4.03 -3.67
CA LEU A 9 -11.80 -4.60 -4.65
C LEU A 9 -11.07 -3.52 -5.46
N GLU A 10 -11.77 -2.47 -5.87
CA GLU A 10 -11.16 -1.36 -6.60
C GLU A 10 -10.21 -0.56 -5.69
N ALA A 11 -10.62 -0.26 -4.46
CA ALA A 11 -9.78 0.41 -3.47
C ALA A 11 -8.49 -0.37 -3.23
N LYS A 12 -8.59 -1.69 -3.01
CA LYS A 12 -7.43 -2.58 -2.87
C LYS A 12 -6.50 -2.48 -4.08
N ARG A 13 -7.05 -2.59 -5.30
CA ARG A 13 -6.27 -2.53 -6.55
C ARG A 13 -5.49 -1.22 -6.69
N GLN A 14 -6.13 -0.09 -6.35
CA GLN A 14 -5.48 1.23 -6.41
C GLN A 14 -4.35 1.35 -5.37
N ILE A 15 -4.57 0.84 -4.16
CA ILE A 15 -3.55 0.82 -3.11
C ILE A 15 -2.39 -0.11 -3.50
N ASP A 16 -2.67 -1.30 -4.03
CA ASP A 16 -1.64 -2.24 -4.51
C ASP A 16 -0.75 -1.62 -5.60
N SER A 17 -1.34 -0.89 -6.55
CA SER A 17 -0.59 -0.15 -7.57
C SER A 17 0.33 0.92 -6.94
N THR A 18 -0.15 1.60 -5.91
CA THR A 18 0.59 2.63 -5.19
C THR A 18 1.73 2.01 -4.36
N LEU A 19 1.48 0.90 -3.67
CA LEU A 19 2.47 0.12 -2.96
C LEU A 19 3.61 -0.32 -3.87
N HIS A 20 3.28 -0.84 -5.05
CA HIS A 20 4.28 -1.23 -6.05
C HIS A 20 5.19 -0.04 -6.43
N LYS A 21 4.60 1.11 -6.75
CA LYS A 21 5.37 2.33 -7.10
C LYS A 21 6.24 2.83 -5.94
N LEU A 22 5.76 2.75 -4.70
CA LEU A 22 6.53 3.14 -3.52
C LEU A 22 7.74 2.22 -3.29
N ARG A 23 7.56 0.91 -3.47
CA ARG A 23 8.64 -0.09 -3.36
C ARG A 23 9.71 0.14 -4.45
N GLU A 24 9.31 0.40 -5.68
CA GLU A 24 10.25 0.73 -6.78
C GLU A 24 10.95 2.08 -6.56
N THR A 25 10.23 3.07 -6.03
CA THR A 25 10.83 4.36 -5.63
C THR A 25 11.89 4.15 -4.56
N LEU A 26 11.61 3.34 -3.54
CA LEU A 26 12.57 3.05 -2.48
C LEU A 26 13.83 2.39 -3.02
N LYS A 27 13.70 1.34 -3.85
CA LYS A 27 14.84 0.69 -4.54
C LYS A 27 15.65 1.69 -5.36
N THR A 28 14.98 2.59 -6.08
CA THR A 28 15.63 3.62 -6.89
C THR A 28 16.41 4.62 -6.05
N LEU A 29 15.90 5.00 -4.87
CA LEU A 29 16.60 5.92 -3.97
C LEU A 29 17.80 5.25 -3.29
N GLU A 30 17.67 3.97 -2.94
CA GLU A 30 18.73 3.17 -2.34
C GLU A 30 19.90 2.91 -3.31
N SER A 31 19.64 2.89 -4.63
CA SER A 31 20.66 2.68 -5.66
C SER A 31 21.37 3.95 -6.15
N LYS A 32 20.99 5.14 -5.67
CA LYS A 32 21.69 6.39 -6.03
C LYS A 32 23.11 6.44 -5.47
N GLU A 33 24.01 7.13 -6.14
CA GLU A 33 25.42 7.29 -5.72
C GLU A 33 25.58 7.86 -4.29
N ASN A 34 24.64 8.70 -3.84
CA ASN A 34 24.63 9.25 -2.49
C ASN A 34 23.26 9.06 -1.81
N PRO A 35 22.93 7.85 -1.32
CA PRO A 35 21.64 7.53 -0.71
C PRO A 35 21.35 8.38 0.53
N ASN A 36 22.39 8.83 1.25
CA ASN A 36 22.25 9.64 2.45
C ASN A 36 21.49 10.95 2.19
N ARG A 37 21.56 11.50 0.98
CA ARG A 37 20.80 12.70 0.57
C ARG A 37 19.29 12.47 0.50
N TYR A 38 18.86 11.22 0.38
CA TYR A 38 17.46 10.84 0.21
C TYR A 38 16.83 10.21 1.47
N LYS A 39 17.50 10.31 2.63
CA LYS A 39 17.04 9.67 3.89
C LYS A 39 15.61 10.03 4.26
N ALA A 40 15.23 11.29 4.12
CA ALA A 40 13.88 11.75 4.44
C ALA A 40 12.84 11.10 3.52
N GLN A 41 13.13 11.04 2.22
CA GLN A 41 12.27 10.43 1.20
C GLN A 41 12.14 8.92 1.40
N MET A 42 13.25 8.23 1.68
CA MET A 42 13.24 6.79 1.98
C MET A 42 12.45 6.49 3.25
N THR A 43 12.61 7.30 4.31
CA THR A 43 11.86 7.15 5.56
C THR A 43 10.35 7.35 5.32
N LEU A 44 10.00 8.37 4.53
CA LEU A 44 8.59 8.63 4.20
C LEU A 44 8.00 7.54 3.32
N ALA A 45 8.75 7.02 2.34
CA ALA A 45 8.31 5.90 1.50
C ALA A 45 8.06 4.64 2.34
N LYS A 46 8.97 4.29 3.25
CA LYS A 46 8.80 3.16 4.19
C LYS A 46 7.53 3.30 5.03
N ARG A 47 7.34 4.45 5.67
CA ARG A 47 6.11 4.71 6.47
C ARG A 47 4.83 4.61 5.67
N ARG A 48 4.83 5.04 4.40
CA ARG A 48 3.67 4.93 3.51
C ARG A 48 3.40 3.49 3.11
N ILE A 49 4.46 2.72 2.84
CA ILE A 49 4.34 1.28 2.58
C ILE A 49 3.68 0.61 3.79
N ASP A 50 4.19 0.85 5.00
CA ASP A 50 3.65 0.26 6.23
C ASP A 50 2.15 0.63 6.42
N ALA A 51 1.79 1.90 6.21
CA ALA A 51 0.41 2.35 6.34
C ALA A 51 -0.53 1.74 5.28
N PHE A 52 -0.06 1.60 4.04
CA PHE A 52 -0.86 1.02 2.96
C PHE A 52 -0.96 -0.50 3.06
N ASP A 53 0.09 -1.20 3.52
CA ASP A 53 -0.01 -2.63 3.81
C ASP A 53 -1.07 -2.89 4.91
N LEU A 54 -1.14 -2.03 5.93
CA LEU A 54 -2.21 -2.09 6.93
C LEU A 54 -3.61 -1.82 6.34
N ALA A 55 -3.72 -0.85 5.42
CA ALA A 55 -4.98 -0.56 4.73
C ALA A 55 -5.45 -1.76 3.88
N VAL A 56 -4.53 -2.38 3.13
CA VAL A 56 -4.82 -3.59 2.34
C VAL A 56 -5.28 -4.72 3.24
N PHE A 57 -4.59 -4.98 4.36
CA PHE A 57 -4.99 -6.00 5.33
C PHE A 57 -6.44 -5.80 5.82
N PHE A 58 -6.83 -4.56 6.14
CA PHE A 58 -8.19 -4.28 6.59
C PHE A 58 -9.24 -4.43 5.48
N ILE A 59 -8.90 -4.08 4.24
CA ILE A 59 -9.78 -4.29 3.08
C ILE A 59 -9.97 -5.79 2.80
N GLU A 60 -8.89 -6.57 2.82
CA GLU A 60 -8.95 -8.03 2.64
C GLU A 60 -9.81 -8.69 3.72
N ARG A 61 -9.60 -8.33 4.99
CA ARG A 61 -10.43 -8.82 6.10
C ARG A 61 -11.92 -8.49 5.92
N GLU A 62 -12.25 -7.33 5.38
CA GLU A 62 -13.65 -6.96 5.12
C GLU A 62 -14.24 -7.76 3.95
N LEU A 63 -13.46 -7.96 2.88
CA LEU A 63 -13.84 -8.82 1.76
C LEU A 63 -14.10 -10.28 2.20
N GLU A 64 -13.30 -10.79 3.13
CA GLU A 64 -13.47 -12.14 3.71
C GLU A 64 -14.80 -12.29 4.46
N LYS A 65 -15.16 -11.28 5.27
CA LYS A 65 -16.47 -11.27 5.96
C LYS A 65 -17.63 -11.28 4.98
N LEU A 66 -17.60 -10.40 3.97
CA LEU A 66 -18.63 -10.35 2.92
C LEU A 66 -18.74 -11.66 2.12
N SER A 67 -17.67 -12.46 2.06
CA SER A 67 -17.70 -13.79 1.45
C SER A 67 -18.20 -14.90 2.37
N SER A 68 -18.13 -14.70 3.69
CA SER A 68 -18.59 -15.65 4.71
C SER A 68 -20.07 -15.47 5.08
N ASP A 69 -20.63 -14.30 4.78
CA ASP A 69 -22.03 -13.93 5.01
C ASP A 69 -22.97 -14.27 3.82
N ASN A 70 -22.45 -14.90 2.76
CA ASN A 70 -23.22 -15.43 1.61
C ASN A 70 -23.24 -16.96 1.61
#